data_AF-A0AA95SFF4-F1
#
_entry.id   AF-A0AA95SFF4-F1
#
_cell.length_a   1.000
_cell.length_b   1.000
_cell.length_c   1.000
_cell.angle_alpha   90.00
_cell.angle_beta   90.00
_cell.angle_gamma   90.00
#
_symmetry.space_group_name_H-M   'P 1'
#
loop_
_entity.id
_entity.type
_entity.pdbx_description
1 polymer ?
#
loop_
_entity_poly.entity_id
_entity_poly.type
_entity_poly.pdbx_seq_one_letter_code
_entity_poly.pdbx_strand_id
1 'polypeptide(L)' 'MNLNEETISFSANKKWLAIPADMRKQLERNVWCSFCSDVVQIENYVGKESPPGIVLEGSCKKCGKDVARFIE' A
#
# COMPACT_ATOMS: atom_id res chain seq x y z
N MET A 1 8.27 16.81 13.33
CA MET A 1 7.16 16.17 12.59
C MET A 1 6.47 17.24 11.78
N ASN A 2 6.38 17.07 10.46
CA ASN A 2 5.77 18.05 9.57
C ASN A 2 4.26 17.82 9.52
N LEU A 3 3.46 18.85 9.85
CA LEU A 3 1.98 18.80 9.78
C LEU A 3 1.45 18.37 8.40
N ASN A 4 2.22 18.63 7.35
CA ASN A 4 1.87 18.23 5.98
C ASN A 4 1.97 16.72 5.76
N GLU A 5 2.92 16.02 6.41
CA GLU A 5 3.05 14.56 6.26
C GLU A 5 1.94 13.81 6.99
N GLU A 6 1.54 14.29 8.18
CA GLU A 6 0.42 13.73 8.94
C GLU A 6 -0.92 13.88 8.20
N THR A 7 -1.18 15.06 7.62
CA THR A 7 -2.41 15.32 6.85
C THR A 7 -2.48 14.51 5.56
N ILE A 8 -1.35 14.33 4.86
CA ILE A 8 -1.23 13.45 3.68
C ILE A 8 -1.53 11.99 4.07
N SER A 9 -0.95 11.51 5.16
CA SER A 9 -1.18 10.14 5.66
C SER A 9 -2.65 9.91 6.06
N PHE A 10 -3.30 10.91 6.66
CA PHE A 10 -4.71 10.83 7.04
C PHE A 10 -5.64 10.67 5.83
N SER A 11 -5.45 11.47 4.78
CA SER A 11 -6.26 11.38 3.55
C SER A 11 -6.08 10.02 2.86
N ALA A 12 -4.83 9.56 2.73
CA ALA A 12 -4.54 8.27 2.13
C ALA A 12 -5.18 7.11 2.91
N ASN A 13 -5.10 7.16 4.25
CA ASN A 13 -5.71 6.16 5.10
C ASN A 13 -7.24 6.16 4.99
N LYS A 14 -7.87 7.35 4.85
CA LYS A 14 -9.31 7.45 4.61
C LYS A 14 -9.72 6.78 3.29
N LYS A 15 -8.97 7.01 2.20
CA LYS A 15 -9.20 6.35 0.90
C LYS A 15 -9.01 4.83 0.99
N TRP A 16 -7.96 4.38 1.68
CA TRP A 16 -7.72 2.96 1.92
C TRP A 16 -8.89 2.32 2.67
N LEU A 17 -9.29 2.90 3.80
CA LEU A 17 -10.37 2.35 4.64
C LEU A 17 -11.76 2.44 3.99
N ALA A 18 -11.96 3.30 3.01
CA ALA A 18 -13.20 3.34 2.22
C ALA A 18 -13.37 2.10 1.32
N ILE A 19 -12.29 1.38 1.03
CA ILE A 19 -12.34 0.12 0.27
C ILE A 19 -12.85 -1.01 1.19
N PRO A 20 -13.88 -1.76 0.78
CA PRO A 20 -14.34 -2.97 1.47
C PRO A 20 -13.19 -3.88 1.93
N ALA A 21 -13.29 -4.38 3.16
CA ALA A 21 -12.20 -5.13 3.80
C ALA A 21 -11.74 -6.35 2.98
N ASP A 22 -12.66 -7.03 2.30
CA ASP A 22 -12.32 -8.19 1.48
C ASP A 22 -11.60 -7.80 0.18
N MET A 23 -11.91 -6.64 -0.40
CA MET A 23 -11.15 -6.09 -1.53
C MET A 23 -9.77 -5.61 -1.07
N ARG A 24 -9.66 -4.97 0.10
CA ARG A 24 -8.35 -4.62 0.68
C ARG A 24 -7.46 -5.84 0.85
N LYS A 25 -7.99 -6.93 1.42
CA LYS A 25 -7.29 -8.21 1.55
C LYS A 25 -6.83 -8.78 0.20
N GLN A 26 -7.61 -8.60 -0.87
CA GLN A 26 -7.21 -9.02 -2.22
C GLN A 26 -6.09 -8.14 -2.77
N LEU A 27 -6.19 -6.81 -2.61
CA LEU A 27 -5.17 -5.86 -3.02
C LEU A 27 -3.84 -6.08 -2.28
N GLU A 28 -3.90 -6.35 -0.97
CA GLU A 28 -2.73 -6.70 -0.15
C GLU A 28 -2.02 -7.95 -0.66
N ARG A 29 -2.75 -8.94 -1.20
CA ARG A 29 -2.20 -10.19 -1.75
C ARG A 29 -1.84 -10.12 -3.24
N ASN A 30 -2.06 -8.98 -3.89
CA ASN A 30 -1.83 -8.78 -5.31
C ASN A 30 -0.76 -7.70 -5.51
N VAL A 31 0.46 -7.94 -5.02
CA VAL A 31 1.57 -6.98 -5.14
C VAL A 31 2.71 -7.61 -5.90
N TRP A 32 3.21 -6.95 -6.95
CA TRP A 32 4.36 -7.47 -7.70
C TRP A 32 5.66 -7.22 -6.91
N CYS A 33 6.46 -8.27 -6.73
CA CYS A 33 7.79 -8.17 -6.15
C CYS A 33 8.84 -8.48 -7.21
N SER A 34 9.63 -7.47 -7.61
CA SER A 34 10.70 -7.63 -8.61
C SER A 34 11.78 -8.64 -8.19
N PHE A 35 12.05 -8.76 -6.89
CA PHE A 35 13.03 -9.71 -6.36
C PHE A 35 12.53 -11.16 -6.37
N CYS A 36 11.25 -11.38 -6.08
CA CYS A 36 10.65 -12.71 -6.17
C CYS A 36 10.24 -13.07 -7.60
N SER A 37 10.13 -12.08 -8.49
CA SER A 37 9.55 -12.20 -9.82
C SER A 37 8.16 -12.85 -9.78
N ASP A 38 7.35 -12.47 -8.79
CA ASP A 38 6.07 -13.10 -8.49
C ASP A 38 5.11 -12.12 -7.82
N VAL A 39 3.82 -12.46 -7.85
CA VAL A 39 2.78 -11.78 -7.09
C VAL A 39 2.83 -12.28 -5.64
N VAL A 40 2.92 -11.33 -4.71
CA VAL A 40 3.12 -11.59 -3.28
C VAL A 40 2.12 -10.80 -2.44
N GLN A 41 2.13 -11.10 -1.14
CA GLN A 41 1.47 -10.28 -0.13
C GLN A 41 2.41 -9.18 0.37
N ILE A 42 1.91 -7.94 0.44
CA ILE A 42 2.57 -6.83 1.14
C ILE A 42 2.28 -6.89 2.65
N GLU A 43 3.27 -6.53 3.46
CA GLU A 43 3.16 -6.38 4.92
C GLU A 43 3.88 -5.12 5.40
N ASN A 44 3.65 -4.73 6.66
CA ASN A 44 4.28 -3.57 7.31
C ASN A 44 4.18 -2.28 6.46
N TYR A 45 3.01 -2.05 5.85
CA TYR A 45 2.85 -1.00 4.86
C TYR A 45 2.23 0.28 5.42
N VAL A 46 2.49 1.39 4.74
CA VAL A 46 1.82 2.69 4.92
C VAL A 46 1.13 3.10 3.63
N GLY A 47 0.01 3.82 3.75
CA GLY A 47 -0.65 4.46 2.61
C GLY A 47 -0.16 5.90 2.41
N LYS A 48 0.13 6.27 1.17
CA LYS A 48 0.48 7.64 0.76
C LYS A 48 -0.43 8.12 -0.36
N GLU A 49 -0.73 9.42 -0.37
CA GLU A 49 -1.46 10.05 -1.47
C GLU A 49 -0.64 9.96 -2.75
N SER A 50 -1.29 9.56 -3.84
CA SER A 50 -0.69 9.50 -5.16
C SER A 50 -1.79 9.76 -6.18
N PRO A 51 -2.11 11.02 -6.49
CA PRO A 51 -3.21 11.34 -7.40
C PRO A 51 -3.09 10.58 -8.73
N PRO A 52 -4.17 9.96 -9.23
CA PRO A 52 -5.57 10.08 -8.76
C PRO A 52 -5.96 9.28 -7.50
N GLY A 53 -5.12 8.36 -7.02
CA GLY A 53 -5.44 7.43 -5.94
C GLY A 53 -4.47 7.46 -4.75
N ILE A 54 -4.04 6.28 -4.31
CA ILE A 54 -3.05 6.06 -3.25
C ILE A 54 -2.02 5.02 -3.66
N VAL A 55 -0.86 5.04 -2.99
CA VAL A 55 0.12 3.96 -3.03
C VAL A 55 0.29 3.36 -1.64
N LEU A 56 0.26 2.03 -1.57
CA LEU A 56 0.73 1.29 -0.40
C LEU A 56 2.22 1.02 -0.58
N GLU A 57 3.05 1.43 0.37
CA GLU A 57 4.49 1.13 0.40
C GLU A 57 4.81 0.29 1.63
N GLY A 58 5.52 -0.82 1.46
CA GLY A 58 5.82 -1.76 2.52
C GLY A 58 6.78 -2.84 2.05
N SER A 59 6.74 -4.01 2.69
CA SER A 59 7.67 -5.10 2.44
C SER A 59 7.00 -6.34 1.86
N CYS A 60 7.72 -7.08 1.02
CA CYS A 60 7.31 -8.37 0.51
C CYS A 60 7.33 -9.41 1.62
N LYS A 61 6.18 -10.03 1.93
CA LYS A 61 6.06 -11.09 2.94
C LYS A 61 6.97 -12.30 2.70
N LYS A 62 7.40 -12.54 1.45
CA LYS A 62 8.24 -13.68 1.07
C LYS A 62 9.74 -13.43 1.24
N CYS A 63 10.23 -12.23 0.92
CA CYS A 63 11.68 -11.94 0.90
C CYS A 63 12.10 -10.69 1.67
N GLY A 64 11.16 -9.97 2.28
CA GLY A 64 11.40 -8.75 3.06
C GLY A 64 11.82 -7.52 2.24
N LYS A 65 11.95 -7.62 0.92
CA LYS A 65 12.32 -6.49 0.05
C LYS A 65 11.15 -5.54 -0.16
N ASP A 66 11.47 -4.28 -0.40
CA ASP A 66 10.50 -3.21 -0.60
C ASP A 66 9.60 -3.51 -1.81
N VAL A 67 8.31 -3.26 -1.63
CA VAL A 67 7.28 -3.36 -2.66
C VAL A 67 6.28 -2.24 -2.52
N ALA A 68 5.57 -1.96 -3.61
CA ALA A 68 4.50 -0.97 -3.61
C ALA A 68 3.30 -1.44 -4.43
N ARG A 69 2.11 -0.97 -4.05
CA ARG A 69 0.86 -1.20 -4.79
C ARG A 69 0.12 0.12 -4.98
N PHE A 70 -0.03 0.53 -6.24
CA PHE A 70 -0.89 1.64 -6.60
C PHE A 70 -2.37 1.20 -6.66
N ILE A 71 -3.26 2.08 -6.23
CA ILE A 71 -4.72 1.89 -6.19
C ILE A 71 -5.36 3.19 -6.63
N GLU A 72 -6.11 3.17 -7.74
CA GLU A 72 -6.88 4.30 -8.30
C GLU A 72 -8.33 4.31 -7.82
#